data_AF-A0A439VX72-F1
#
_entry.id   AF-A0A439VX72-F1
#
_cell.length_a   1.000
_cell.length_b   1.000
_cell.length_c   1.000
_cell.angle_alpha   90.00
_cell.angle_beta   90.00
_cell.angle_gamma   90.00
#
_symmetry.space_group_name_H-M   'P 1'
#
loop_
_entity.id
_entity.type
_entity.pdbx_description
1 polymer ?
#
loop_
_entity_poly.entity_id
_entity_poly.type
_entity_poly.pdbx_seq_one_letter_code
_entity_poly.pdbx_strand_id
1 'polypeptide(L)'
;MLPANDVSIAVQKPSMRKRAADKGLPPIFIHSSWRSSSTYVYSLFREQTELYYAFQEPLNEVALLGQHDPQSLLQSNQTLALQLRHPDLGKPYFQELHDTYAAWVGVLQKPMLYDDFFGTADGVDTAAFFDALIGASPRRPVFQECRTGLRIAKLRERLGGVHLVLIRNPRDTWWSYKVNEYFERARALCVNAANPPASILALREAIGFVPFSASDIMAEFGHFSRVHRQPANNYLEHCVLWGLALRHALDHADLILDIDRVTQEPQLRKKAGSRLKELGVPGIDLEGVQAPQRWYQPAELEFYRTQEARAMELLEQSGVSTEALLAFCGDDYWSAAPHADASAEAEYRGIVRRLEEQAAHETDLLNNTAQEASAHYAALEKVYAAAATENAELLDGLEEASGLYANLDRAFAAAKDETQSLREQLAAAQSEASDLHTKIHALNAEKAELLDSLKEASGHYANLDRAFAAAKDESQSLREQLATAQDKASDLYTKIDALGAANETLGAEARQRLAALRSELATAEAALAVARQRILAIESSRTWRWTRSLRWGGS
;
A
#
# COMPACT_ATOMS: atom_id res chain seq x y z
N MET A 1 -79.12 16.86 -6.21
CA MET A 1 -79.04 18.18 -5.56
C MET A 1 -79.45 18.01 -4.11
N LEU A 2 -78.49 17.77 -3.22
CA LEU A 2 -78.68 17.83 -1.76
C LEU A 2 -78.22 19.23 -1.31
N PRO A 3 -78.86 19.86 -0.31
CA PRO A 3 -78.57 21.24 0.06
C PRO A 3 -77.17 21.38 0.69
N ALA A 4 -76.50 22.49 0.38
CA ALA A 4 -75.08 22.77 0.65
C ALA A 4 -74.68 22.99 2.14
N ASN A 5 -75.54 22.66 3.11
CA ASN A 5 -75.30 22.96 4.54
C ASN A 5 -74.90 21.76 5.41
N ASP A 6 -74.61 20.59 4.82
CA ASP A 6 -74.33 19.35 5.59
C ASP A 6 -72.94 18.74 5.31
N VAL A 7 -72.05 19.44 4.57
CA VAL A 7 -70.81 18.87 4.00
C VAL A 7 -69.58 18.96 4.91
N SER A 8 -69.70 19.38 6.17
CA SER A 8 -68.55 19.47 7.09
C SER A 8 -68.25 18.20 7.92
N ILE A 9 -68.92 17.07 7.63
CA ILE A 9 -68.57 15.74 8.14
C ILE A 9 -68.80 14.72 7.02
N ALA A 10 -67.74 14.18 6.41
CA ALA A 10 -67.87 13.06 5.48
C ALA A 10 -68.24 11.79 6.28
N VAL A 11 -69.38 11.17 5.94
CA VAL A 11 -69.97 10.04 6.69
C VAL A 11 -69.76 8.74 5.92
N GLN A 12 -68.94 7.83 6.44
CA GLN A 12 -68.97 6.41 6.07
C GLN A 12 -69.56 5.54 7.19
N LYS A 13 -70.29 4.49 6.80
CA LYS A 13 -70.92 3.52 7.73
C LYS A 13 -69.90 2.47 8.19
N PRO A 14 -69.78 2.18 9.50
CA PRO A 14 -68.78 1.23 9.99
C PRO A 14 -69.18 -0.23 9.74
N SER A 15 -68.24 -1.02 9.23
CA SER A 15 -68.27 -2.50 9.24
C SER A 15 -67.63 -3.00 10.53
N MET A 16 -68.44 -3.24 11.57
CA MET A 16 -67.97 -3.81 12.84
C MET A 16 -68.05 -5.34 12.86
N ARG A 17 -66.91 -6.02 12.93
CA ARG A 17 -66.82 -7.39 13.48
C ARG A 17 -66.40 -7.31 14.96
N LYS A 18 -67.25 -7.82 15.85
CA LYS A 18 -67.04 -7.87 17.31
C LYS A 18 -65.95 -8.86 17.72
N ARG A 19 -65.02 -8.44 18.59
CA ARG A 19 -64.39 -9.29 19.63
C ARG A 19 -64.29 -8.50 20.95
N ALA A 20 -64.26 -9.23 22.06
CA ALA A 20 -64.76 -8.81 23.38
C ALA A 20 -63.68 -8.44 24.42
N ALA A 21 -64.06 -7.43 25.22
CA ALA A 21 -63.89 -7.20 26.67
C ALA A 21 -62.50 -7.18 27.36
N ASP A 22 -62.31 -6.08 28.08
CA ASP A 22 -61.38 -5.75 29.18
C ASP A 22 -59.87 -5.62 28.92
N LYS A 23 -59.39 -6.06 27.75
CA LYS A 23 -58.14 -5.57 27.11
C LYS A 23 -58.36 -5.25 25.62
N GLY A 24 -59.62 -5.13 25.21
CA GLY A 24 -60.08 -5.48 23.86
C GLY A 24 -60.93 -4.45 23.13
N LEU A 25 -60.76 -3.16 23.40
CA LEU A 25 -61.30 -2.13 22.49
C LEU A 25 -60.32 -1.87 21.35
N PRO A 26 -60.81 -1.73 20.10
CA PRO A 26 -59.94 -1.57 18.94
C PRO A 26 -59.16 -0.24 19.04
N PRO A 27 -57.93 -0.16 18.50
CA PRO A 27 -57.09 1.03 18.60
C PRO A 27 -57.76 2.28 18.03
N ILE A 28 -57.31 3.46 18.46
CA ILE A 28 -57.70 4.73 17.85
C ILE A 28 -56.46 5.31 17.17
N PHE A 29 -56.58 5.62 15.89
CA PHE A 29 -55.55 6.33 15.13
C PHE A 29 -56.01 7.76 14.87
N ILE A 30 -55.18 8.72 15.26
CA ILE A 30 -55.34 10.14 14.98
C ILE A 30 -54.28 10.49 13.95
N HIS A 31 -54.68 10.48 12.69
CA HIS A 31 -53.83 10.87 11.58
C HIS A 31 -53.89 12.39 11.42
N SER A 32 -52.75 13.03 11.21
CA SER A 32 -52.72 14.47 10.95
C SER A 32 -51.61 14.82 9.97
N SER A 33 -51.65 15.99 9.37
CA SER A 33 -50.39 16.63 8.93
C SER A 33 -49.69 17.25 10.14
N TRP A 34 -48.41 17.58 10.02
CA TRP A 34 -47.75 18.40 11.03
C TRP A 34 -48.52 19.73 11.20
N ARG A 35 -48.46 20.31 12.40
CA ARG A 35 -49.08 21.62 12.73
C ARG A 35 -50.60 21.70 12.49
N SER A 36 -51.28 20.55 12.48
CA SER A 36 -52.76 20.46 12.43
C SER A 36 -53.42 20.43 13.82
N SER A 37 -52.82 21.12 14.80
CA SER A 37 -53.25 21.10 16.22
C SER A 37 -53.38 19.69 16.83
N SER A 38 -52.65 18.72 16.28
CA SER A 38 -52.77 17.33 16.71
C SER A 38 -52.39 17.10 18.17
N THR A 39 -51.42 17.85 18.70
CA THR A 39 -51.03 17.78 20.11
C THR A 39 -52.14 18.22 21.06
N TYR A 40 -52.99 19.19 20.68
CA TYR A 40 -54.16 19.58 21.46
C TYR A 40 -55.21 18.47 21.47
N VAL A 41 -55.54 17.90 20.32
CA VAL A 41 -56.49 16.79 20.26
C VAL A 41 -55.95 15.58 21.03
N TYR A 42 -54.66 15.28 20.87
CA TYR A 42 -53.96 14.22 21.61
C TYR A 42 -53.99 14.42 23.12
N SER A 43 -53.78 15.65 23.63
CA SER A 43 -53.76 15.89 25.07
C SER A 43 -55.09 15.52 25.72
N LEU A 44 -56.22 15.74 25.03
CA LEU A 44 -57.54 15.30 25.48
C LEU A 44 -57.60 13.79 25.72
N PHE A 45 -56.94 12.98 24.89
CA PHE A 45 -56.85 11.53 25.11
C PHE A 45 -55.89 11.19 26.24
N ARG A 46 -54.74 11.87 26.31
CA ARG A 46 -53.71 11.62 27.32
C ARG A 46 -54.18 11.95 28.75
N GLU A 47 -55.03 12.97 28.89
CA GLU A 47 -55.64 13.37 30.16
C GLU A 47 -56.63 12.32 30.69
N GLN A 48 -57.30 11.58 29.81
CA GLN A 48 -58.24 10.51 30.16
C GLN A 48 -57.48 9.20 30.48
N THR A 49 -56.59 9.27 31.47
CA THR A 49 -55.65 8.21 31.84
C THR A 49 -56.30 6.88 32.24
N GLU A 50 -57.58 6.89 32.64
CA GLU A 50 -58.34 5.68 32.93
C GLU A 50 -58.90 4.97 31.69
N LEU A 51 -59.01 5.68 30.57
CA LEU A 51 -59.60 5.17 29.33
C LEU A 51 -58.55 4.83 28.27
N TYR A 52 -57.53 5.69 28.15
CA TYR A 52 -56.61 5.65 27.02
C TYR A 52 -55.16 5.49 27.44
N TYR A 53 -54.38 4.91 26.55
CA TYR A 53 -52.92 4.90 26.59
C TYR A 53 -52.43 5.54 25.30
N ALA A 54 -52.00 6.80 25.38
CA ALA A 54 -51.84 7.66 24.22
C ALA A 54 -50.37 7.81 23.83
N PHE A 55 -50.03 7.44 22.61
CA PHE A 55 -48.71 7.59 22.01
C PHE A 55 -48.67 8.83 21.12
N GLN A 56 -47.72 9.71 21.39
CA GLN A 56 -47.44 10.88 20.58
C GLN A 56 -46.34 10.56 19.56
N GLU A 57 -46.69 10.58 18.28
CA GLU A 57 -45.81 10.40 17.11
C GLU A 57 -44.82 9.24 17.25
N PRO A 58 -45.29 7.99 17.43
CA PRO A 58 -44.40 6.85 17.65
C PRO A 58 -43.50 6.52 16.44
N LEU A 59 -43.76 7.05 15.25
CA LEU A 59 -42.86 6.97 14.07
C LEU A 59 -41.97 8.22 13.93
N ASN A 60 -41.75 8.97 15.00
CA ASN A 60 -40.76 10.04 15.00
C ASN A 60 -39.33 9.47 14.93
N GLU A 61 -38.41 10.16 14.27
CA GLU A 61 -36.99 9.82 14.18
C GLU A 61 -36.31 9.63 15.54
N VAL A 62 -36.78 10.34 16.58
CA VAL A 62 -36.31 10.16 17.97
C VAL A 62 -36.61 8.74 18.49
N ALA A 63 -37.69 8.10 18.04
CA ALA A 63 -37.98 6.70 18.38
C ALA A 63 -36.91 5.76 17.80
N LEU A 64 -36.49 5.99 16.56
CA LEU A 64 -35.45 5.21 15.91
C LEU A 64 -34.10 5.38 16.63
N LEU A 65 -33.72 6.62 16.96
CA LEU A 65 -32.49 6.91 17.70
C LEU A 65 -32.53 6.33 19.13
N GLY A 66 -33.70 6.37 19.76
CA GLY A 66 -33.95 5.83 21.10
C GLY A 66 -33.92 4.30 21.19
N GLN A 67 -33.79 3.57 20.07
CA GLN A 67 -33.59 2.12 20.10
C GLN A 67 -32.30 1.72 20.84
N HIS A 68 -31.26 2.54 20.74
CA HIS A 68 -29.96 2.29 21.38
C HIS A 68 -29.90 2.78 22.83
N ASP A 69 -30.63 3.84 23.15
CA ASP A 69 -30.75 4.38 24.49
C ASP A 69 -32.19 4.86 24.75
N PRO A 70 -33.04 4.06 25.42
CA PRO A 70 -34.41 4.46 25.69
C PRO A 70 -34.51 5.72 26.55
N GLN A 71 -33.51 6.02 27.40
CA GLN A 71 -33.58 7.19 28.28
C GLN A 71 -33.60 8.52 27.49
N SER A 72 -33.03 8.52 26.28
CA SER A 72 -33.10 9.67 25.36
C SER A 72 -34.54 10.10 25.02
N LEU A 73 -35.50 9.16 25.02
CA LEU A 73 -36.93 9.43 24.78
C LEU A 73 -37.55 10.35 25.84
N LEU A 74 -36.99 10.38 27.05
CA LEU A 74 -37.49 11.21 28.15
C LEU A 74 -36.92 12.65 28.13
N GLN A 75 -35.87 12.89 27.35
CA GLN A 75 -35.14 14.16 27.34
C GLN A 75 -35.67 15.18 26.31
N SER A 76 -36.49 14.74 25.35
CA SER A 76 -36.94 15.53 24.19
C SER A 76 -37.88 16.70 24.51
N ASN A 77 -38.27 16.88 25.78
CA ASN A 77 -39.48 17.64 26.12
C ASN A 77 -39.29 19.13 26.43
N GLN A 78 -38.08 19.59 26.80
CA GLN A 78 -37.96 20.91 27.44
C GLN A 78 -37.78 22.08 26.45
N THR A 79 -37.15 21.87 25.30
CA THR A 79 -36.87 22.97 24.35
C THR A 79 -37.93 23.12 23.25
N LEU A 80 -38.56 22.00 22.83
CA LEU A 80 -39.56 21.96 21.75
C LEU A 80 -40.93 22.55 22.15
N ALA A 81 -41.35 22.35 23.41
CA ALA A 81 -42.66 22.82 23.89
C ALA A 81 -42.81 24.36 23.82
N LEU A 82 -41.73 25.09 24.15
CA LEU A 82 -41.70 26.56 24.14
C LEU A 82 -41.75 27.14 22.71
N GLN A 83 -41.13 26.47 21.74
CA GLN A 83 -41.10 26.94 20.35
C GLN A 83 -42.37 26.59 19.57
N LEU A 84 -43.03 25.48 19.91
CA LEU A 84 -44.13 24.92 19.11
C LEU A 84 -45.54 25.23 19.65
N ARG A 85 -45.66 25.96 20.77
CA ARG A 85 -46.95 26.28 21.44
C ARG A 85 -47.76 25.03 21.79
N HIS A 86 -47.07 23.97 22.24
CA HIS A 86 -47.76 22.77 22.70
C HIS A 86 -48.41 23.05 24.07
N PRO A 87 -49.59 22.47 24.36
CA PRO A 87 -50.12 22.46 25.72
C PRO A 87 -49.14 21.73 26.65
N ASP A 88 -49.18 22.05 27.96
CA ASP A 88 -48.44 21.25 28.94
C ASP A 88 -49.02 19.84 28.97
N LEU A 89 -48.15 18.85 28.72
CA LEU A 89 -48.55 17.45 28.63
C LEU A 89 -48.38 16.70 29.96
N GLY A 90 -47.84 17.34 31.01
CA GLY A 90 -47.61 16.75 32.34
C GLY A 90 -46.61 15.59 32.41
N LYS A 91 -46.15 15.07 31.27
CA LYS A 91 -45.21 13.95 31.11
C LYS A 91 -44.31 14.15 29.88
N PRO A 92 -43.12 13.51 29.82
CA PRO A 92 -42.27 13.44 28.63
C PRO A 92 -43.02 13.15 27.32
N TYR A 93 -42.61 13.76 26.20
CA TYR A 93 -43.29 13.63 24.89
C TYR A 93 -43.48 12.17 24.49
N PHE A 94 -42.43 11.36 24.65
CA PHE A 94 -42.39 9.95 24.28
C PHE A 94 -42.50 8.99 25.47
N GLN A 95 -43.16 9.40 26.57
CA GLN A 95 -43.26 8.56 27.78
C GLN A 95 -43.85 7.17 27.49
N GLU A 96 -44.95 7.09 26.75
CA GLU A 96 -45.64 5.83 26.47
C GLU A 96 -44.80 4.92 25.56
N LEU A 97 -43.97 5.51 24.69
CA LEU A 97 -43.00 4.77 23.89
C LEU A 97 -41.85 4.23 24.77
N HIS A 98 -41.37 5.03 25.72
CA HIS A 98 -40.37 4.59 26.71
C HIS A 98 -40.89 3.41 27.55
N ASP A 99 -42.10 3.54 28.11
CA ASP A 99 -42.74 2.52 28.95
C ASP A 99 -42.92 1.18 28.21
N THR A 100 -43.06 1.23 26.88
CA THR A 100 -43.30 0.05 26.02
C THR A 100 -42.05 -0.39 25.24
N TYR A 101 -40.87 0.16 25.54
CA TYR A 101 -39.60 -0.08 24.82
C TYR A 101 -39.35 -1.54 24.44
N ALA A 102 -39.51 -2.47 25.39
CA ALA A 102 -39.24 -3.88 25.19
C ALA A 102 -40.11 -4.53 24.09
N ALA A 103 -41.28 -3.96 23.79
CA ALA A 103 -42.19 -4.49 22.79
C ALA A 103 -41.80 -4.09 21.36
N TRP A 104 -41.20 -2.91 21.17
CA TRP A 104 -41.03 -2.33 19.83
C TRP A 104 -39.60 -2.14 19.38
N VAL A 105 -38.60 -2.20 20.27
CA VAL A 105 -37.19 -1.93 19.93
C VAL A 105 -36.67 -2.78 18.77
N GLY A 106 -37.07 -4.05 18.66
CA GLY A 106 -36.68 -4.93 17.56
C GLY A 106 -37.59 -4.88 16.34
N VAL A 107 -38.67 -4.10 16.38
CA VAL A 107 -39.72 -4.05 15.37
C VAL A 107 -39.64 -2.78 14.53
N LEU A 108 -39.34 -1.63 15.16
CA LEU A 108 -39.21 -0.37 14.45
C LEU A 108 -38.01 -0.41 13.51
N GLN A 109 -38.23 -0.02 12.25
CA GLN A 109 -37.19 0.05 11.23
C GLN A 109 -37.24 1.40 10.53
N LYS A 110 -36.07 1.92 10.11
CA LYS A 110 -35.96 3.20 9.41
C LYS A 110 -36.97 3.36 8.25
N PRO A 111 -37.17 2.38 7.36
CA PRO A 111 -38.10 2.54 6.24
C PRO A 111 -39.55 2.78 6.66
N MET A 112 -39.95 2.38 7.86
CA MET A 112 -41.30 2.63 8.38
C MET A 112 -41.58 4.12 8.60
N LEU A 113 -40.57 4.98 8.74
CA LEU A 113 -40.77 6.39 9.05
C LEU A 113 -41.18 7.17 7.79
N TYR A 114 -40.35 7.13 6.74
CA TYR A 114 -40.55 7.94 5.53
C TYR A 114 -40.58 7.11 4.23
N ASP A 115 -39.83 6.02 4.11
CA ASP A 115 -39.81 5.23 2.87
C ASP A 115 -41.17 4.59 2.59
N ASP A 116 -41.87 4.08 3.61
CA ASP A 116 -43.22 3.53 3.51
C ASP A 116 -44.30 4.62 3.67
N PHE A 117 -44.02 5.93 3.54
CA PHE A 117 -45.00 7.02 3.82
C PHE A 117 -46.36 6.79 3.14
N PHE A 118 -46.36 6.25 1.92
CA PHE A 118 -47.57 5.93 1.14
C PHE A 118 -48.11 4.51 1.34
N GLY A 119 -47.47 3.69 2.19
CA GLY A 119 -47.84 2.31 2.47
C GLY A 119 -47.42 1.29 1.41
N THR A 120 -46.60 1.71 0.44
CA THR A 120 -46.24 0.98 -0.79
C THR A 120 -44.79 0.50 -0.83
N ALA A 121 -44.02 0.68 0.24
CA ALA A 121 -42.62 0.25 0.25
C ALA A 121 -42.52 -1.28 0.37
N ASP A 122 -41.68 -1.88 -0.47
CA ASP A 122 -41.50 -3.33 -0.51
C ASP A 122 -40.87 -3.86 0.79
N GLY A 123 -41.46 -4.91 1.35
CA GLY A 123 -40.93 -5.58 2.55
C GLY A 123 -41.08 -4.80 3.86
N VAL A 124 -41.79 -3.66 3.86
CA VAL A 124 -41.99 -2.84 5.07
C VAL A 124 -43.36 -3.13 5.71
N ASP A 125 -43.35 -3.67 6.93
CA ASP A 125 -44.54 -3.92 7.74
C ASP A 125 -44.68 -2.90 8.88
N THR A 126 -45.04 -1.66 8.51
CA THR A 126 -45.37 -0.60 9.48
C THR A 126 -46.46 -1.04 10.47
N ALA A 127 -47.39 -1.91 10.07
CA ALA A 127 -48.49 -2.32 10.94
C ALA A 127 -48.01 -3.21 12.10
N ALA A 128 -46.96 -4.02 11.90
CA ALA A 128 -46.35 -4.82 12.96
C ALA A 128 -45.82 -3.95 14.12
N PHE A 129 -45.28 -2.76 13.83
CA PHE A 129 -44.84 -1.83 14.87
C PHE A 129 -46.01 -1.36 15.74
N PHE A 130 -47.12 -0.96 15.12
CA PHE A 130 -48.32 -0.57 15.87
C PHE A 130 -48.95 -1.76 16.61
N ASP A 131 -48.94 -2.96 16.04
CA ASP A 131 -49.43 -4.18 16.70
C ASP A 131 -48.65 -4.48 17.98
N ALA A 132 -47.32 -4.30 17.96
CA ALA A 132 -46.47 -4.44 19.13
C ALA A 132 -46.83 -3.43 20.24
N LEU A 133 -47.07 -2.17 19.87
CA LEU A 133 -47.51 -1.14 20.82
C LEU A 133 -48.92 -1.42 21.37
N ILE A 134 -49.84 -1.89 20.53
CA ILE A 134 -51.19 -2.31 20.94
C ILE A 134 -51.09 -3.43 21.98
N GLY A 135 -50.28 -4.46 21.73
CA GLY A 135 -50.10 -5.59 22.64
C GLY A 135 -49.47 -5.21 23.99
N ALA A 136 -48.61 -4.19 24.00
CA ALA A 136 -47.96 -3.67 25.20
C ALA A 136 -48.80 -2.67 25.99
N SER A 137 -49.88 -2.15 25.41
CA SER A 137 -50.68 -1.09 26.01
C SER A 137 -51.56 -1.62 27.17
N PRO A 138 -51.51 -1.01 28.36
CA PRO A 138 -52.33 -1.44 29.50
C PRO A 138 -53.81 -1.06 29.35
N ARG A 139 -54.13 -0.11 28.46
CA ARG A 139 -55.47 0.41 28.17
C ARG A 139 -55.64 0.57 26.67
N ARG A 140 -56.79 1.11 26.24
CA ARG A 140 -57.06 1.29 24.81
C ARG A 140 -55.98 2.19 24.18
N PRO A 141 -55.21 1.69 23.21
CA PRO A 141 -54.14 2.46 22.61
C PRO A 141 -54.71 3.54 21.69
N VAL A 142 -54.11 4.73 21.78
CA VAL A 142 -54.39 5.88 20.93
C VAL A 142 -53.08 6.32 20.30
N PHE A 143 -53.03 6.44 18.98
CA PHE A 143 -51.83 6.83 18.25
C PHE A 143 -52.09 8.14 17.54
N GLN A 144 -51.47 9.24 18.00
CA GLN A 144 -51.40 10.45 17.20
C GLN A 144 -50.14 10.40 16.33
N GLU A 145 -50.29 10.45 15.02
CA GLU A 145 -49.16 10.34 14.11
C GLU A 145 -49.33 11.19 12.86
N CYS A 146 -48.28 11.93 12.52
CA CYS A 146 -48.23 12.80 11.34
C CYS A 146 -47.70 12.10 10.07
N ARG A 147 -47.15 10.90 10.20
CA ARG A 147 -46.58 10.08 9.11
C ARG A 147 -47.49 8.97 8.57
N THR A 148 -48.73 8.87 9.06
CA THR A 148 -49.65 7.76 8.74
C THR A 148 -50.87 8.18 7.93
N GLY A 149 -51.01 9.47 7.58
CA GLY A 149 -52.18 9.99 6.86
C GLY A 149 -52.45 9.31 5.51
N LEU A 150 -51.43 8.75 4.86
CA LEU A 150 -51.55 8.00 3.61
C LEU A 150 -51.48 6.47 3.79
N ARG A 151 -51.54 5.99 5.04
CA ARG A 151 -51.51 4.57 5.39
C ARG A 151 -52.81 4.06 6.01
N ILE A 152 -53.87 4.89 6.03
CA ILE A 152 -55.14 4.60 6.71
C ILE A 152 -55.73 3.26 6.25
N ALA A 153 -55.84 3.04 4.94
CA ALA A 153 -56.34 1.77 4.39
C ALA A 153 -55.56 0.54 4.89
N LYS A 154 -54.22 0.56 4.77
CA LYS A 154 -53.32 -0.53 5.20
C LYS A 154 -53.42 -0.80 6.70
N LEU A 155 -53.42 0.26 7.52
CA LEU A 155 -53.56 0.14 8.98
C LEU A 155 -54.95 -0.38 9.37
N ARG A 156 -56.02 0.11 8.74
CA ARG A 156 -57.41 -0.34 8.98
C ARG A 156 -57.57 -1.82 8.62
N GLU A 157 -57.04 -2.24 7.47
CA GLU A 157 -57.12 -3.64 7.04
C GLU A 157 -56.41 -4.57 8.03
N ARG A 158 -55.24 -4.17 8.52
CA ARG A 158 -54.41 -5.04 9.36
C ARG A 158 -54.78 -5.00 10.85
N LEU A 159 -55.12 -3.82 11.37
CA LEU A 159 -55.27 -3.57 12.81
C LEU A 159 -56.70 -3.20 13.20
N GLY A 160 -57.59 -2.96 12.23
CA GLY A 160 -58.90 -2.36 12.48
C GLY A 160 -58.75 -1.01 13.17
N GLY A 161 -59.69 -0.67 14.06
CA GLY A 161 -59.62 0.58 14.81
C GLY A 161 -60.64 1.63 14.38
N VAL A 162 -60.57 2.75 15.08
CA VAL A 162 -61.23 4.00 14.71
C VAL A 162 -60.17 4.93 14.14
N HIS A 163 -60.38 5.43 12.93
CA HIS A 163 -59.44 6.31 12.23
C HIS A 163 -60.02 7.73 12.15
N LEU A 164 -59.40 8.63 12.92
CA LEU A 164 -59.68 10.05 12.95
C LEU A 164 -58.63 10.76 12.10
N VAL A 165 -59.04 11.73 11.29
CA VAL A 165 -58.12 12.55 10.51
C VAL A 165 -58.30 14.00 10.92
N LEU A 166 -57.20 14.67 11.27
CA LEU A 166 -57.18 16.10 11.56
C LEU A 166 -56.63 16.84 10.35
N ILE A 167 -57.41 17.79 9.86
CA ILE A 167 -57.01 18.67 8.77
C ILE A 167 -57.17 20.12 9.20
N ARG A 168 -56.41 20.96 8.51
CA ARG A 168 -56.43 22.41 8.61
C ARG A 168 -56.20 23.00 7.23
N ASN A 169 -56.52 24.28 7.09
CA ASN A 169 -56.25 25.03 5.89
C ASN A 169 -54.77 24.86 5.49
N PRO A 170 -54.47 24.49 4.24
CA PRO A 170 -53.10 24.25 3.80
C PRO A 170 -52.24 25.51 3.90
N ARG A 171 -52.81 26.72 3.77
CA ARG A 171 -52.08 27.98 3.95
C ARG A 171 -51.63 28.18 5.40
N ASP A 172 -52.53 27.94 6.36
CA ASP A 172 -52.23 28.12 7.79
C ASP A 172 -51.24 27.09 8.32
N THR A 173 -51.36 25.84 7.86
CA THR A 173 -50.39 24.77 8.19
C THR A 173 -49.03 25.04 7.57
N TRP A 174 -49.00 25.48 6.32
CA TRP A 174 -47.78 25.90 5.64
C TRP A 174 -47.07 27.03 6.38
N TRP A 175 -47.80 28.08 6.73
CA TRP A 175 -47.24 29.19 7.50
C TRP A 175 -46.71 28.72 8.85
N SER A 176 -47.43 27.83 9.50
CA SER A 176 -47.02 27.24 10.78
C SER A 176 -45.77 26.37 10.68
N TYR A 177 -45.36 25.92 9.48
CA TYR A 177 -44.08 25.23 9.26
C TYR A 177 -42.88 26.16 9.23
N LYS A 178 -43.06 27.44 8.91
CA LYS A 178 -41.95 28.39 8.79
C LYS A 178 -41.25 28.72 10.11
N VAL A 179 -41.79 28.24 11.24
CA VAL A 179 -41.16 28.37 12.55
C VAL A 179 -39.90 27.51 12.71
N ASN A 180 -39.75 26.45 11.91
CA ASN A 180 -38.60 25.53 11.99
C ASN A 180 -38.41 24.79 10.67
N GLU A 181 -37.18 24.78 10.13
CA GLU A 181 -36.83 24.08 8.88
C GLU A 181 -37.07 22.56 8.92
N TYR A 182 -37.15 21.97 10.12
CA TYR A 182 -37.49 20.56 10.33
C TYR A 182 -38.68 20.10 9.47
N PHE A 183 -39.76 20.91 9.41
CA PHE A 183 -40.98 20.52 8.69
C PHE A 183 -40.80 20.49 7.18
N GLU A 184 -39.88 21.28 6.64
CA GLU A 184 -39.54 21.25 5.22
C GLU A 184 -38.71 20.02 4.87
N ARG A 185 -37.79 19.65 5.76
CA ARG A 185 -36.94 18.46 5.63
C ARG A 185 -37.77 17.18 5.76
N ALA A 186 -38.67 17.11 6.75
CA ALA A 186 -39.56 15.98 6.96
C ALA A 186 -40.50 15.75 5.76
N ARG A 187 -41.05 16.81 5.16
CA ARG A 187 -41.86 16.67 3.94
C ARG A 187 -41.04 16.29 2.72
N ALA A 188 -39.79 16.77 2.61
CA ALA A 188 -38.86 16.30 1.59
C ALA A 188 -38.68 14.78 1.68
N LEU A 189 -38.54 14.25 2.89
CA LEU A 189 -38.43 12.80 3.13
C LEU A 189 -39.72 12.06 2.76
N CYS A 190 -40.90 12.63 3.02
CA CYS A 190 -42.17 12.06 2.53
C CYS A 190 -42.20 12.02 1.00
N VAL A 191 -41.77 13.09 0.32
CA VAL A 191 -41.65 13.11 -1.14
C VAL A 191 -40.61 12.11 -1.62
N ASN A 192 -39.55 11.86 -0.85
CA ASN A 192 -38.46 10.91 -1.14
C ASN A 192 -38.84 9.43 -0.94
N ALA A 193 -40.03 9.14 -0.43
CA ALA A 193 -40.48 7.78 -0.13
C ALA A 193 -40.23 6.76 -1.27
N ALA A 194 -40.07 5.50 -0.90
CA ALA A 194 -39.92 4.40 -1.85
C ALA A 194 -41.27 4.08 -2.52
N ASN A 195 -41.23 3.72 -3.80
CA ASN A 195 -42.42 3.36 -4.59
C ASN A 195 -43.59 4.36 -4.42
N PRO A 196 -43.37 5.68 -4.60
CA PRO A 196 -44.42 6.66 -4.34
C PRO A 196 -45.50 6.62 -5.44
N PRO A 197 -46.72 7.11 -5.17
CA PRO A 197 -47.78 7.16 -6.17
C PRO A 197 -47.43 8.07 -7.35
N ALA A 198 -48.11 7.90 -8.49
CA ALA A 198 -47.88 8.67 -9.72
C ALA A 198 -47.92 10.20 -9.49
N SER A 199 -48.80 10.68 -8.60
CA SER A 199 -48.89 12.10 -8.22
C SER A 199 -47.61 12.66 -7.61
N ILE A 200 -46.87 11.84 -6.88
CA ILE A 200 -45.61 12.23 -6.26
C ILE A 200 -44.47 12.14 -7.26
N LEU A 201 -44.49 11.19 -8.19
CA LEU A 201 -43.55 11.17 -9.31
C LEU A 201 -43.71 12.42 -10.19
N ALA A 202 -44.95 12.80 -10.51
CA ALA A 202 -45.25 14.03 -11.24
C ALA A 202 -44.83 15.29 -10.46
N LEU A 203 -45.06 15.31 -9.14
CA LEU A 203 -44.55 16.39 -8.29
C LEU A 203 -43.02 16.47 -8.32
N ARG A 204 -42.32 15.33 -8.18
CA ARG A 204 -40.85 15.28 -8.20
C ARG A 204 -40.30 15.86 -9.49
N GLU A 205 -40.89 15.50 -10.63
CA GLU A 205 -40.53 16.07 -11.93
C GLU A 205 -40.80 17.59 -11.97
N ALA A 206 -42.00 18.02 -11.57
CA ALA A 206 -42.41 19.42 -11.62
C ALA A 206 -41.54 20.37 -10.77
N ILE A 207 -40.96 19.87 -9.67
CA ILE A 207 -40.10 20.67 -8.78
C ILE A 207 -38.60 20.38 -8.94
N GLY A 208 -38.22 19.50 -9.87
CA GLY A 208 -36.82 19.07 -10.05
C GLY A 208 -36.25 18.34 -8.83
N PHE A 209 -37.08 17.55 -8.14
CA PHE A 209 -36.68 16.81 -6.94
C PHE A 209 -35.72 15.68 -7.30
N VAL A 210 -34.55 15.67 -6.66
CA VAL A 210 -33.56 14.60 -6.80
C VAL A 210 -33.66 13.68 -5.57
N PRO A 211 -34.06 12.40 -5.73
CA PRO A 211 -34.10 11.47 -4.61
C PRO A 211 -32.72 11.25 -3.98
N PHE A 212 -32.69 11.08 -2.67
CA PHE A 212 -31.47 10.77 -1.92
C PHE A 212 -31.77 9.79 -0.80
N SER A 213 -31.03 8.69 -0.75
CA SER A 213 -31.18 7.67 0.29
C SER A 213 -29.83 7.35 0.92
N ALA A 214 -29.82 7.13 2.22
CA ALA A 214 -28.66 6.69 2.99
C ALA A 214 -29.07 5.58 3.97
N SER A 215 -28.11 4.91 4.62
CA SER A 215 -28.43 3.96 5.70
C SER A 215 -28.88 4.68 6.97
N ASP A 216 -28.35 5.87 7.21
CA ASP A 216 -28.68 6.73 8.36
C ASP A 216 -29.76 7.75 7.97
N ILE A 217 -30.75 7.93 8.83
CA ILE A 217 -31.82 8.92 8.64
C ILE A 217 -31.31 10.35 8.83
N MET A 218 -30.33 10.57 9.71
CA MET A 218 -29.77 11.90 9.94
C MET A 218 -28.96 12.39 8.75
N ALA A 219 -28.29 11.49 8.03
CA ALA A 219 -27.64 11.81 6.75
C ALA A 219 -28.64 12.32 5.69
N GLU A 220 -29.84 11.76 5.62
CA GLU A 220 -30.89 12.21 4.68
C GLU A 220 -31.48 13.56 5.09
N PHE A 221 -31.77 13.76 6.39
CA PHE A 221 -32.13 15.07 6.91
C PHE A 221 -31.04 16.10 6.58
N GLY A 222 -29.76 15.76 6.77
CA GLY A 222 -28.63 16.63 6.44
C GLY A 222 -28.53 16.95 4.96
N HIS A 223 -28.80 15.99 4.07
CA HIS A 223 -28.87 16.23 2.63
C HIS A 223 -29.98 17.23 2.30
N PHE A 224 -31.21 16.98 2.72
CA PHE A 224 -32.35 17.86 2.42
C PHE A 224 -32.29 19.22 3.14
N SER A 225 -31.44 19.37 4.15
CA SER A 225 -31.13 20.67 4.76
C SER A 225 -30.29 21.56 3.84
N ARG A 226 -29.47 20.97 2.95
CA ARG A 226 -28.59 21.71 2.03
C ARG A 226 -29.25 21.99 0.68
N VAL A 227 -30.35 21.32 0.37
CA VAL A 227 -31.09 21.49 -0.89
C VAL A 227 -32.12 22.59 -0.72
N HIS A 228 -31.76 23.81 -1.11
CA HIS A 228 -32.68 24.93 -1.10
C HIS A 228 -33.76 24.76 -2.18
N ARG A 229 -35.05 24.85 -1.77
CA ARG A 229 -36.19 24.80 -2.70
C ARG A 229 -36.89 26.16 -2.73
N GLN A 230 -37.24 26.60 -3.94
CA GLN A 230 -38.01 27.83 -4.13
C GLN A 230 -39.32 27.78 -3.33
N PRO A 231 -39.76 28.90 -2.70
CA PRO A 231 -40.98 28.92 -1.88
C PRO A 231 -42.21 28.40 -2.60
N ALA A 232 -42.36 28.69 -3.89
CA ALA A 232 -43.44 28.20 -4.73
C ALA A 232 -43.46 26.66 -4.82
N ASN A 233 -42.30 26.03 -5.06
CA ASN A 233 -42.18 24.58 -5.16
C ASN A 233 -42.41 23.89 -3.81
N ASN A 234 -41.94 24.50 -2.73
CA ASN A 234 -42.09 23.94 -1.40
C ASN A 234 -43.56 24.05 -0.91
N TYR A 235 -44.29 25.12 -1.28
CA TYR A 235 -45.73 25.20 -1.03
C TYR A 235 -46.53 24.25 -1.94
N LEU A 236 -46.15 24.12 -3.22
CA LEU A 236 -46.75 23.13 -4.13
C LEU A 236 -46.62 21.70 -3.58
N GLU A 237 -45.43 21.33 -3.09
CA GLU A 237 -45.18 20.07 -2.39
C GLU A 237 -46.13 19.87 -1.20
N HIS A 238 -46.30 20.90 -0.38
CA HIS A 238 -47.25 20.87 0.74
C HIS A 238 -48.69 20.63 0.29
N CYS A 239 -49.16 21.37 -0.71
CA CYS A 239 -50.52 21.24 -1.24
C CYS A 239 -50.79 19.85 -1.83
N VAL A 240 -49.83 19.26 -2.56
CA VAL A 240 -49.98 17.91 -3.11
C VAL A 240 -50.06 16.87 -1.99
N LEU A 241 -49.17 16.92 -1.00
CA LEU A 241 -49.22 16.00 0.15
C LEU A 241 -50.51 16.17 0.96
N TRP A 242 -50.94 17.41 1.18
CA TRP A 242 -52.19 17.74 1.86
C TRP A 242 -53.41 17.20 1.11
N GLY A 243 -53.46 17.41 -0.21
CA GLY A 243 -54.56 16.95 -1.07
C GLY A 243 -54.64 15.43 -1.13
N LEU A 244 -53.50 14.74 -1.24
CA LEU A 244 -53.45 13.27 -1.17
C LEU A 244 -53.95 12.76 0.18
N ALA A 245 -53.49 13.37 1.28
CA ALA A 245 -53.90 12.95 2.62
C ALA A 245 -55.41 13.12 2.83
N LEU A 246 -55.98 14.25 2.38
CA LEU A 246 -57.43 14.48 2.44
C LEU A 246 -58.20 13.51 1.55
N ARG A 247 -57.71 13.22 0.34
CA ARG A 247 -58.35 12.26 -0.56
C ARG A 247 -58.42 10.87 0.08
N HIS A 248 -57.29 10.41 0.61
CA HIS A 248 -57.20 9.12 1.30
C HIS A 248 -58.08 9.07 2.55
N ALA A 249 -58.16 10.18 3.29
CA ALA A 249 -59.04 10.32 4.44
C ALA A 249 -60.52 10.22 4.06
N LEU A 250 -60.95 10.85 2.96
CA LEU A 250 -62.33 10.78 2.48
C LEU A 250 -62.75 9.35 2.11
N ASP A 251 -61.80 8.52 1.67
CA ASP A 251 -62.05 7.11 1.33
C ASP A 251 -62.04 6.18 2.55
N HIS A 252 -61.28 6.51 3.59
CA HIS A 252 -60.90 5.53 4.62
C HIS A 252 -61.01 5.99 6.07
N ALA A 253 -61.30 7.25 6.38
CA ALA A 253 -61.45 7.73 7.75
C ALA A 253 -62.88 7.51 8.29
N ASP A 254 -63.02 7.29 9.59
CA ASP A 254 -64.33 7.24 10.25
C ASP A 254 -64.86 8.65 10.59
N LEU A 255 -63.95 9.61 10.77
CA LEU A 255 -64.24 11.01 11.03
C LEU A 255 -63.07 11.90 10.57
N ILE A 256 -63.39 12.93 9.79
CA ILE A 256 -62.46 14.00 9.43
C ILE A 256 -62.84 15.23 10.25
N LEU A 257 -61.89 15.75 11.01
CA LEU A 257 -62.01 16.95 11.83
C LEU A 257 -61.27 18.09 11.14
N ASP A 258 -62.05 19.00 10.58
CA ASP A 258 -61.57 20.30 10.14
C ASP A 258 -61.39 21.19 11.37
N ILE A 259 -60.16 21.27 11.88
CA ILE A 259 -59.87 21.97 13.12
C ILE A 259 -60.18 23.46 13.01
N ASP A 260 -60.02 24.05 11.83
CA ASP A 260 -60.27 25.47 11.64
C ASP A 260 -61.78 25.77 11.75
N ARG A 261 -62.63 24.93 11.14
CA ARG A 261 -64.10 25.04 11.31
C ARG A 261 -64.56 24.67 12.73
N VAL A 262 -64.01 23.62 13.33
CA VAL A 262 -64.33 23.23 14.73
C VAL A 262 -63.98 24.34 15.74
N THR A 263 -62.93 25.11 15.45
CA THR A 263 -62.55 26.28 16.25
C THR A 263 -63.62 27.37 16.18
N GLN A 264 -64.15 27.66 14.98
CA GLN A 264 -65.08 28.77 14.75
C GLN A 264 -66.56 28.43 14.98
N GLU A 265 -66.96 27.17 14.82
CA GLU A 265 -68.35 26.74 14.78
C GLU A 265 -68.72 25.82 15.96
N PRO A 266 -69.31 26.35 17.05
CA PRO A 266 -69.68 25.56 18.22
C PRO A 266 -70.63 24.39 17.92
N GLN A 267 -71.50 24.54 16.92
CA GLN A 267 -72.42 23.48 16.52
C GLN A 267 -71.69 22.32 15.83
N LEU A 268 -70.72 22.62 14.95
CA LEU A 268 -69.89 21.60 14.32
C LEU A 268 -69.05 20.86 15.37
N ARG A 269 -68.47 21.60 16.32
CA ARG A 269 -67.74 21.03 17.46
C ARG A 269 -68.59 20.05 18.26
N LYS A 270 -69.83 20.42 18.60
CA LYS A 270 -70.77 19.55 19.31
C LYS A 270 -71.17 18.31 18.48
N LYS A 271 -71.37 18.46 17.16
CA LYS A 271 -71.65 17.36 16.23
C LYS A 271 -70.46 16.39 16.17
N ALA A 272 -69.23 16.91 16.10
CA ALA A 272 -68.00 16.12 16.14
C ALA A 272 -67.85 15.35 17.46
N GLY A 273 -68.07 15.99 18.61
CA GLY A 273 -68.05 15.31 19.92
C GLY A 273 -69.11 14.21 20.05
N SER A 274 -70.32 14.45 19.52
CA SER A 274 -71.37 13.43 19.47
C SER A 274 -70.97 12.25 18.59
N ARG A 275 -70.32 12.53 17.46
CA ARG A 275 -69.83 11.50 16.53
C ARG A 275 -68.70 10.65 17.13
N LEU A 276 -67.78 11.25 17.89
CA LEU A 276 -66.75 10.50 18.63
C LEU A 276 -67.40 9.51 19.60
N LYS A 277 -68.44 9.93 20.32
CA LYS A 277 -69.20 9.03 21.21
C LYS A 277 -69.87 7.87 20.45
N GLU A 278 -70.45 8.12 19.29
CA GLU A 278 -71.04 7.08 18.43
C GLU A 278 -70.00 6.08 17.90
N LEU A 279 -68.77 6.54 17.64
CA LEU A 279 -67.62 5.70 17.27
C LEU A 279 -67.03 4.94 18.47
N GLY A 280 -67.65 5.04 19.64
CA GLY A 280 -67.18 4.40 20.86
C GLY A 280 -65.92 5.06 21.42
N VAL A 281 -65.72 6.36 21.20
CA VAL A 281 -64.62 7.16 21.76
C VAL A 281 -65.18 8.10 22.84
N PRO A 282 -65.46 7.60 24.06
CA PRO A 282 -66.05 8.40 25.13
C PRO A 282 -65.04 9.33 25.80
N GLY A 283 -65.53 10.34 26.52
CA GLY A 283 -64.72 11.18 27.41
C GLY A 283 -63.87 12.25 26.71
N ILE A 284 -63.99 12.40 25.39
CA ILE A 284 -63.28 13.43 24.64
C ILE A 284 -64.22 14.62 24.41
N ASP A 285 -63.87 15.76 25.00
CA ASP A 285 -64.51 17.04 24.77
C ASP A 285 -63.62 17.91 23.89
N LEU A 286 -64.16 18.38 22.76
CA LEU A 286 -63.43 19.23 21.82
C LEU A 286 -63.50 20.71 22.21
N GLU A 287 -64.15 21.05 23.32
CA GLU A 287 -64.14 22.40 23.87
C GLU A 287 -62.70 22.83 24.20
N GLY A 288 -62.31 24.02 23.73
CA GLY A 288 -60.93 24.52 23.86
C GLY A 288 -59.96 24.05 22.77
N VAL A 289 -60.37 23.15 21.85
CA VAL A 289 -59.59 22.90 20.63
C VAL A 289 -59.65 24.16 19.77
N GLN A 290 -58.51 24.82 19.66
CA GLN A 290 -58.33 26.03 18.86
C GLN A 290 -57.10 25.90 17.99
N ALA A 291 -57.15 26.58 16.84
CA ALA A 291 -55.99 26.75 16.00
C ALA A 291 -55.87 28.19 15.51
N PRO A 292 -54.65 28.76 15.47
CA PRO A 292 -54.45 30.11 14.99
C PRO A 292 -54.67 30.14 13.48
N GLN A 293 -55.62 30.96 13.03
CA GLN A 293 -55.93 31.15 11.62
C GLN A 293 -55.41 32.50 11.18
N ARG A 294 -54.76 32.56 10.03
CA ARG A 294 -54.09 33.77 9.59
C ARG A 294 -54.92 34.55 8.60
N TRP A 295 -54.64 35.85 8.61
CA TRP A 295 -55.01 36.74 7.55
C TRP A 295 -53.95 36.77 6.44
N TYR A 296 -54.42 36.80 5.20
CA TYR A 296 -53.60 36.87 3.99
C TYR A 296 -53.98 38.10 3.15
N GLN A 297 -52.97 38.85 2.74
CA GLN A 297 -53.11 39.96 1.80
C GLN A 297 -53.52 39.44 0.43
N PRO A 298 -54.18 40.27 -0.42
CA PRO A 298 -54.53 39.87 -1.78
C PRO A 298 -53.36 39.34 -2.61
N ALA A 299 -52.17 39.93 -2.48
CA ALA A 299 -50.97 39.46 -3.17
C ALA A 299 -50.45 38.10 -2.65
N GLU A 300 -50.57 37.83 -1.34
CA GLU A 300 -50.24 36.52 -0.76
C GLU A 300 -51.22 35.45 -1.24
N LEU A 301 -52.52 35.79 -1.33
CA LEU A 301 -53.55 34.90 -1.83
C LEU A 301 -53.29 34.49 -3.29
N GLU A 302 -52.82 35.41 -4.13
CA GLU A 302 -52.48 35.09 -5.52
C GLU A 302 -51.32 34.08 -5.62
N PHE A 303 -50.28 34.26 -4.80
CA PHE A 303 -49.18 33.30 -4.67
C PHE A 303 -49.71 31.91 -4.31
N TYR A 304 -50.55 31.82 -3.27
CA TYR A 304 -51.08 30.55 -2.79
C TYR A 304 -52.01 29.89 -3.83
N ARG A 305 -52.97 30.64 -4.38
CA ARG A 305 -53.94 30.14 -5.38
C ARG A 305 -53.25 29.57 -6.61
N THR A 306 -52.17 30.21 -7.06
CA THR A 306 -51.38 29.71 -8.20
C THR A 306 -50.84 28.31 -7.92
N GLN A 307 -50.29 28.05 -6.73
CA GLN A 307 -49.74 26.72 -6.41
C GLN A 307 -50.85 25.71 -6.06
N GLU A 308 -51.95 26.15 -5.45
CA GLU A 308 -53.11 25.31 -5.15
C GLU A 308 -53.74 24.78 -6.44
N ALA A 309 -53.93 25.64 -7.46
CA ALA A 309 -54.40 25.23 -8.78
C ALA A 309 -53.45 24.22 -9.43
N ARG A 310 -52.14 24.50 -9.41
CA ARG A 310 -51.11 23.56 -9.91
C ARG A 310 -51.13 22.22 -9.17
N ALA A 311 -51.38 22.22 -7.86
CA ALA A 311 -51.50 20.99 -7.09
C ALA A 311 -52.70 20.16 -7.54
N MET A 312 -53.87 20.80 -7.75
CA MET A 312 -55.06 20.12 -8.26
C MET A 312 -54.82 19.54 -9.65
N GLU A 313 -54.19 20.30 -10.56
CA GLU A 313 -53.83 19.83 -11.90
C GLU A 313 -52.91 18.60 -11.84
N LEU A 314 -51.87 18.62 -11.01
CA LEU A 314 -50.95 17.49 -10.84
C LEU A 314 -51.67 16.23 -10.30
N LEU A 315 -52.60 16.41 -9.36
CA LEU A 315 -53.40 15.32 -8.81
C LEU A 315 -54.29 14.70 -9.90
N GLU A 316 -55.03 15.52 -10.65
CA GLU A 316 -55.91 15.06 -11.74
C GLU A 316 -55.15 14.33 -12.84
N GLN A 317 -54.04 14.91 -13.32
CA GLN A 317 -53.19 14.31 -14.34
C GLN A 317 -52.61 12.96 -13.91
N SER A 318 -52.47 12.76 -12.60
CA SER A 318 -51.96 11.53 -12.00
C SER A 318 -53.06 10.53 -11.61
N GLY A 319 -54.31 10.78 -12.02
CA GLY A 319 -55.45 9.89 -11.79
C GLY A 319 -56.13 10.04 -10.43
N VAL A 320 -55.80 11.07 -9.66
CA VAL A 320 -56.44 11.36 -8.37
C VAL A 320 -57.58 12.36 -8.60
N SER A 321 -58.83 11.91 -8.44
CA SER A 321 -59.99 12.80 -8.57
C SER A 321 -60.00 13.88 -7.47
N THR A 322 -60.06 15.13 -7.90
CA THR A 322 -60.14 16.34 -7.06
C THR A 322 -61.57 16.75 -6.73
N GLU A 323 -62.58 16.18 -7.38
CA GLU A 323 -64.00 16.57 -7.22
C GLU A 323 -64.42 16.51 -5.75
N ALA A 324 -64.10 15.40 -5.08
CA ALA A 324 -64.43 15.22 -3.68
C ALA A 324 -63.57 16.08 -2.74
N LEU A 325 -62.36 16.45 -3.14
CA LEU A 325 -61.54 17.43 -2.39
C LEU A 325 -62.20 18.81 -2.44
N LEU A 326 -62.57 19.25 -3.65
CA LEU A 326 -63.24 20.53 -3.88
C LEU A 326 -64.60 20.56 -3.18
N ALA A 327 -65.37 19.47 -3.23
CA ALA A 327 -66.66 19.36 -2.54
C ALA A 327 -66.51 19.44 -1.01
N PHE A 328 -65.50 18.80 -0.44
CA PHE A 328 -65.23 18.85 1.00
C PHE A 328 -64.80 20.26 1.45
N CYS A 329 -63.90 20.87 0.68
CA CYS A 329 -63.46 22.24 0.94
C CYS A 329 -64.66 23.20 0.80
N GLY A 330 -65.42 23.10 -0.28
CA GLY A 330 -66.39 24.12 -0.66
C GLY A 330 -65.72 25.43 -1.08
N ASP A 331 -66.52 26.37 -1.55
CA ASP A 331 -66.03 27.66 -2.07
C ASP A 331 -65.37 28.51 -0.97
N ASP A 332 -65.84 28.36 0.28
CA ASP A 332 -65.43 29.16 1.43
C ASP A 332 -64.08 28.75 2.04
N TYR A 333 -63.64 27.50 1.88
CA TYR A 333 -62.39 27.03 2.50
C TYR A 333 -61.14 27.72 1.93
N TRP A 334 -61.22 28.15 0.67
CA TRP A 334 -60.20 28.92 -0.02
C TRP A 334 -60.45 30.42 -0.02
N SER A 335 -61.64 30.86 0.39
CA SER A 335 -62.12 32.24 0.27
C SER A 335 -62.60 32.89 1.58
N ALA A 336 -62.46 32.19 2.72
CA ALA A 336 -62.92 32.65 4.02
C ALA A 336 -62.58 34.12 4.28
N ALA A 337 -63.61 34.88 4.63
CA ALA A 337 -63.51 36.31 4.86
C ALA A 337 -62.53 36.59 6.03
N PRO A 338 -61.80 37.71 5.96
CA PRO A 338 -60.77 38.04 6.95
C PRO A 338 -61.37 38.24 8.35
N HIS A 339 -61.09 37.34 9.28
CA HIS A 339 -61.36 37.55 10.70
C HIS A 339 -60.16 38.28 11.32
N ALA A 340 -60.32 39.60 11.52
CA ALA A 340 -59.31 40.42 12.17
C ALA A 340 -59.34 40.22 13.69
N ASP A 341 -58.31 39.57 14.22
CA ASP A 341 -57.84 39.86 15.58
C ASP A 341 -56.55 40.69 15.48
N ALA A 342 -56.59 41.92 15.99
CA ALA A 342 -55.44 42.84 16.00
C ALA A 342 -54.22 42.27 16.75
N SER A 343 -54.45 41.31 17.66
CA SER A 343 -53.40 40.55 18.33
C SER A 343 -52.56 39.71 17.34
N ALA A 344 -53.21 39.07 16.37
CA ALA A 344 -52.56 38.21 15.38
C ALA A 344 -51.70 39.00 14.39
N GLU A 345 -52.07 40.25 14.08
CA GLU A 345 -51.30 41.13 13.19
C GLU A 345 -49.97 41.57 13.84
N ALA A 346 -49.99 41.93 15.12
CA ALA A 346 -48.78 42.30 15.85
C ALA A 346 -47.82 41.10 15.98
N GLU A 347 -48.37 39.91 16.25
CA GLU A 347 -47.60 38.67 16.29
C GLU A 347 -46.99 38.34 14.92
N TYR A 348 -47.76 38.52 13.85
CA TYR A 348 -47.32 38.31 12.47
C TYR A 348 -46.13 39.21 12.10
N ARG A 349 -46.22 40.52 12.40
CA ARG A 349 -45.08 41.43 12.18
C ARG A 349 -43.87 41.01 12.99
N GLY A 350 -44.06 40.52 14.21
CA GLY A 350 -42.99 39.98 15.04
C GLY A 350 -42.33 38.73 14.45
N ILE A 351 -43.11 37.81 13.86
CA ILE A 351 -42.57 36.61 13.20
C ILE A 351 -41.84 36.97 11.91
N VAL A 352 -42.43 37.79 11.04
CA VAL A 352 -41.79 38.23 9.78
C VAL A 352 -40.47 38.92 10.09
N ARG A 353 -40.46 39.84 11.07
CA ARG A 353 -39.22 40.51 11.48
C ARG A 353 -38.16 39.52 11.97
N ARG A 354 -38.54 38.48 12.73
CA ARG A 354 -37.61 37.43 13.16
C ARG A 354 -37.08 36.59 11.98
N LEU A 355 -37.93 36.28 10.99
CA LEU A 355 -37.52 35.55 9.80
C LEU A 355 -36.60 36.39 8.90
N GLU A 356 -36.85 37.68 8.77
CA GLU A 356 -35.97 38.63 8.06
C GLU A 356 -34.64 38.79 8.81
N GLU A 357 -34.66 38.91 10.15
CA GLU A 357 -33.47 38.93 11.01
C GLU A 357 -32.68 37.62 10.90
N GLN A 358 -33.35 36.45 10.88
CA GLN A 358 -32.70 35.15 10.70
C GLN A 358 -32.11 34.99 9.31
N ALA A 359 -32.83 35.38 8.25
CA ALA A 359 -32.33 35.32 6.88
C ALA A 359 -31.11 36.23 6.68
N ALA A 360 -31.12 37.43 7.29
CA ALA A 360 -29.96 38.32 7.31
C ALA A 360 -28.79 37.69 8.08
N HIS A 361 -29.06 37.11 9.26
CA HIS A 361 -28.03 36.44 10.06
C HIS A 361 -27.43 35.22 9.36
N GLU A 362 -28.24 34.40 8.70
CA GLU A 362 -27.78 33.25 7.91
C GLU A 362 -26.98 33.69 6.70
N THR A 363 -27.37 34.78 6.04
CA THR A 363 -26.59 35.36 4.95
C THR A 363 -25.22 35.84 5.44
N ASP A 364 -25.17 36.50 6.60
CA ASP A 364 -23.91 36.90 7.24
C ASP A 364 -23.06 35.69 7.66
N LEU A 365 -23.69 34.65 8.20
CA LEU A 365 -23.01 33.41 8.58
C LEU A 365 -22.43 32.71 7.33
N LEU A 366 -23.20 32.60 6.25
CA LEU A 366 -22.74 32.06 4.96
C LEU A 366 -21.57 32.85 4.40
N ASN A 367 -21.64 34.18 4.43
CA ASN A 367 -20.55 35.04 3.98
C ASN A 367 -19.28 34.86 4.83
N ASN A 368 -19.42 34.79 6.15
CA ASN A 368 -18.30 34.55 7.06
C ASN A 368 -17.69 33.17 6.83
N THR A 369 -18.53 32.13 6.71
CA THR A 369 -18.07 30.75 6.45
C THR A 369 -17.37 30.64 5.09
N ALA A 370 -17.87 31.35 4.07
CA ALA A 370 -17.22 31.42 2.76
C ALA A 370 -15.87 32.16 2.82
N GLN A 371 -15.75 33.22 3.62
CA GLN A 371 -14.47 33.91 3.86
C GLN A 371 -13.47 33.02 4.60
N GLU A 372 -13.90 32.32 5.65
CA GLU A 372 -13.07 31.36 6.38
C GLU A 372 -12.61 30.22 5.48
N ALA A 373 -13.50 29.63 4.68
CA ALA A 373 -13.15 28.61 3.70
C ALA A 373 -12.13 29.12 2.68
N SER A 374 -12.32 30.34 2.15
CA SER A 374 -11.37 30.98 1.24
C SER A 374 -9.99 31.18 1.88
N ALA A 375 -9.95 31.62 3.15
CA ALA A 375 -8.70 31.76 3.90
C ALA A 375 -8.01 30.39 4.13
N HIS A 376 -8.78 29.35 4.44
CA HIS A 376 -8.26 27.98 4.56
C HIS A 376 -7.71 27.45 3.23
N TYR A 377 -8.40 27.68 2.11
CA TYR A 377 -7.90 27.31 0.78
C TYR A 377 -6.60 28.03 0.44
N ALA A 378 -6.51 29.34 0.69
CA ALA A 378 -5.27 30.10 0.47
C ALA A 378 -4.11 29.65 1.38
N ALA A 379 -4.40 29.24 2.62
CA ALA A 379 -3.40 28.65 3.49
C ALA A 379 -2.94 27.27 3.00
N LEU A 380 -3.86 26.44 2.51
CA LEU A 380 -3.57 25.12 1.96
C LEU A 380 -2.72 25.22 0.69
N GLU A 381 -2.99 26.17 -0.20
CA GLU A 381 -2.16 26.43 -1.39
C GLU A 381 -0.71 26.78 -1.01
N LYS A 382 -0.51 27.58 0.05
CA LYS A 382 0.85 27.90 0.55
C LYS A 382 1.58 26.67 1.07
N VAL A 383 0.88 25.81 1.83
CA VAL A 383 1.45 24.55 2.34
C VAL A 383 1.78 23.61 1.18
N TYR A 384 0.89 23.49 0.20
CA TYR A 384 1.12 22.66 -0.98
C TYR A 384 2.31 23.16 -1.81
N ALA A 385 2.43 24.48 -2.02
CA ALA A 385 3.56 25.07 -2.72
C ALA A 385 4.88 24.84 -1.96
N ALA A 386 4.89 25.00 -0.64
CA ALA A 386 6.08 24.71 0.17
C ALA A 386 6.49 23.23 0.09
N ALA A 387 5.53 22.31 0.20
CA ALA A 387 5.78 20.88 0.07
C ALA A 387 6.26 20.48 -1.33
N ALA A 388 5.78 21.16 -2.38
CA ALA A 388 6.24 20.93 -3.75
C ALA A 388 7.72 21.34 -3.92
N THR A 389 8.13 22.46 -3.33
CA THR A 389 9.54 22.88 -3.32
C THR A 389 10.42 21.90 -2.54
N GLU A 390 10.00 21.48 -1.35
CA GLU A 390 10.73 20.49 -0.54
C GLU A 390 10.90 19.15 -1.29
N ASN A 391 9.85 18.68 -1.98
CA ASN A 391 9.94 17.48 -2.79
C ASN A 391 10.91 17.63 -3.98
N ALA A 392 11.00 18.81 -4.59
CA ALA A 392 11.97 19.06 -5.66
C ALA A 392 13.42 19.00 -5.13
N GLU A 393 13.69 19.62 -3.98
CA GLU A 393 15.00 19.57 -3.31
C GLU A 393 15.39 18.13 -2.92
N LEU A 394 14.43 17.34 -2.42
CA LEU A 394 14.66 15.93 -2.09
C LEU A 394 14.95 15.07 -3.32
N LEU A 395 14.29 15.34 -4.45
CA LEU A 395 14.54 14.64 -5.71
C LEU A 395 15.94 14.95 -6.25
N ASP A 396 16.36 16.22 -6.24
CA ASP A 396 17.71 16.63 -6.63
C ASP A 396 18.77 15.97 -5.73
N GLY A 397 18.54 15.96 -4.41
CA GLY A 397 19.42 15.29 -3.45
C GLY A 397 19.50 13.77 -3.65
N LEU A 398 18.39 13.13 -4.05
CA LEU A 398 18.37 11.70 -4.38
C LEU A 398 19.17 11.40 -5.66
N GLU A 399 19.09 12.27 -6.67
CA GLU A 399 19.87 12.14 -7.91
C GLU A 399 21.37 12.29 -7.63
N GLU A 400 21.77 13.27 -6.82
CA GLU A 400 23.16 13.45 -6.39
C GLU A 400 23.67 12.22 -5.63
N ALA A 401 22.89 11.73 -4.65
CA ALA A 401 23.25 10.54 -3.87
C ALA A 401 23.40 9.31 -4.77
N SER A 402 22.50 9.11 -5.73
CA SER A 402 22.57 8.04 -6.72
C SER A 402 23.84 8.13 -7.57
N GLY A 403 24.22 9.33 -8.01
CA GLY A 403 25.47 9.58 -8.70
C GLY A 403 26.72 9.24 -7.87
N LEU A 404 26.71 9.58 -6.57
CA LEU A 404 27.78 9.23 -5.64
C LEU A 404 27.90 7.72 -5.43
N TYR A 405 26.78 7.00 -5.28
CA TYR A 405 26.78 5.54 -5.18
C TYR A 405 27.36 4.88 -6.44
N ALA A 406 26.96 5.34 -7.63
CA ALA A 406 27.50 4.82 -8.89
C ALA A 406 29.02 5.07 -9.03
N ASN A 407 29.52 6.20 -8.52
CA ASN A 407 30.96 6.47 -8.47
C ASN A 407 31.68 5.54 -7.49
N LEU A 408 31.09 5.32 -6.32
CA LEU A 408 31.64 4.43 -5.30
C LEU A 408 31.73 2.98 -5.81
N ASP A 409 30.67 2.49 -6.46
CA ASP A 409 30.66 1.14 -7.07
C ASP A 409 31.75 0.97 -8.13
N ARG A 410 31.95 1.98 -8.98
CA ARG A 410 33.05 1.99 -9.97
C ARG A 410 34.42 1.97 -9.30
N ALA A 411 34.61 2.75 -8.23
CA ALA A 411 35.86 2.77 -7.49
C ALA A 411 36.13 1.43 -6.79
N PHE A 412 35.11 0.80 -6.19
CA PHE A 412 35.23 -0.54 -5.60
C PHE A 412 35.58 -1.61 -6.63
N ALA A 413 34.95 -1.57 -7.81
CA ALA A 413 35.28 -2.50 -8.90
C ALA A 413 36.73 -2.33 -9.35
N ALA A 414 37.19 -1.10 -9.58
CA ALA A 414 38.57 -0.81 -9.95
C ALA A 414 39.58 -1.27 -8.89
N ALA A 415 39.32 -1.00 -7.61
CA ALA A 415 40.18 -1.42 -6.51
C ALA A 415 40.23 -2.95 -6.37
N LYS A 416 39.12 -3.64 -6.64
CA LYS A 416 39.06 -5.11 -6.67
C LYS A 416 39.93 -5.68 -7.78
N ASP A 417 39.85 -5.11 -8.97
CA ASP A 417 40.65 -5.53 -10.13
C ASP A 417 42.15 -5.27 -9.89
N GLU A 418 42.50 -4.11 -9.29
CA GLU A 418 43.86 -3.80 -8.88
C GLU A 418 44.38 -4.79 -7.84
N THR A 419 43.58 -5.12 -6.82
CA THR A 419 43.93 -6.13 -5.81
C THR A 419 44.17 -7.50 -6.43
N GLN A 420 43.36 -7.88 -7.43
CA GLN A 420 43.54 -9.14 -8.15
C GLN A 420 44.85 -9.16 -8.96
N SER A 421 45.14 -8.09 -9.69
CA SER A 421 46.40 -7.92 -10.43
C SER A 421 47.62 -7.99 -9.50
N LEU A 422 47.57 -7.30 -8.35
CA LEU A 422 48.64 -7.34 -7.36
C LEU A 422 48.85 -8.75 -6.77
N ARG A 423 47.77 -9.51 -6.56
CA ARG A 423 47.87 -10.92 -6.11
C ARG A 423 48.53 -11.82 -7.16
N GLU A 424 48.20 -11.63 -8.43
CA GLU A 424 48.81 -12.38 -9.54
C GLU A 424 50.30 -12.03 -9.68
N GLN A 425 50.66 -10.76 -9.60
CA GLN A 425 52.06 -10.31 -9.60
C GLN A 425 52.84 -10.88 -8.40
N LEU A 426 52.25 -10.88 -7.21
CA LEU A 426 52.87 -11.45 -6.02
C LEU A 426 53.11 -12.96 -6.17
N ALA A 427 52.13 -13.70 -6.70
CA ALA A 427 52.27 -15.13 -6.95
C ALA A 427 53.37 -15.43 -7.97
N ALA A 428 53.46 -14.64 -9.05
CA ALA A 428 54.54 -14.76 -10.04
C ALA A 428 55.91 -14.49 -9.42
N ALA A 429 56.04 -13.42 -8.63
CA ALA A 429 57.29 -13.07 -7.94
C ALA A 429 57.71 -14.15 -6.93
N GLN A 430 56.75 -14.75 -6.22
CA GLN A 430 57.02 -15.87 -5.31
C GLN A 430 57.52 -17.12 -6.05
N SER A 431 56.95 -17.43 -7.21
CA SER A 431 57.43 -18.53 -8.06
C SER A 431 58.86 -18.27 -8.54
N GLU A 432 59.15 -17.07 -9.04
CA GLU A 432 60.49 -16.70 -9.49
C GLU A 432 61.52 -16.77 -8.35
N ALA A 433 61.16 -16.29 -7.15
CA ALA A 433 62.01 -16.38 -5.97
C ALA A 433 62.30 -17.85 -5.60
N SER A 434 61.32 -18.74 -5.70
CA SER A 434 61.49 -20.19 -5.47
C SER A 434 62.44 -20.83 -6.50
N ASP A 435 62.30 -20.46 -7.78
CA ASP A 435 63.17 -20.94 -8.85
C ASP A 435 64.61 -20.46 -8.67
N LEU A 436 64.79 -19.17 -8.34
CA LEU A 436 66.09 -18.60 -8.02
C LEU A 436 66.71 -19.27 -6.80
N HIS A 437 65.94 -19.53 -5.75
CA HIS A 437 66.42 -20.25 -4.57
C HIS A 437 66.93 -21.65 -4.93
N THR A 438 66.19 -22.38 -5.78
CA THR A 438 66.60 -23.70 -6.29
C THR A 438 67.89 -23.62 -7.11
N LYS A 439 68.02 -22.61 -8.00
CA LYS A 439 69.24 -22.38 -8.78
C LYS A 439 70.44 -22.05 -7.90
N ILE A 440 70.27 -21.21 -6.87
CA ILE A 440 71.33 -20.89 -5.92
C ILE A 440 71.78 -22.15 -5.19
N HIS A 441 70.85 -23.01 -4.77
CA HIS A 441 71.19 -24.29 -4.16
C HIS A 441 72.00 -25.20 -5.09
N ALA A 442 71.60 -25.30 -6.37
CA ALA A 442 72.34 -26.09 -7.37
C ALA A 442 73.75 -25.54 -7.61
N LEU A 443 73.89 -24.22 -7.79
CA LEU A 443 75.21 -23.58 -7.98
C LEU A 443 76.11 -23.73 -6.76
N ASN A 444 75.56 -23.69 -5.55
CA ASN A 444 76.33 -23.95 -4.33
C ASN A 444 76.82 -25.39 -4.25
N ALA A 445 76.02 -26.37 -4.71
CA ALA A 445 76.45 -27.76 -4.80
C ALA A 445 77.57 -27.93 -5.84
N GLU A 446 77.42 -27.35 -7.04
CA GLU A 446 78.47 -27.36 -8.08
C GLU A 446 79.77 -26.70 -7.61
N LYS A 447 79.66 -25.56 -6.90
CA LYS A 447 80.83 -24.90 -6.28
C LYS A 447 81.53 -25.82 -5.29
N ALA A 448 80.80 -26.60 -4.50
CA ALA A 448 81.39 -27.54 -3.55
C ALA A 448 82.17 -28.65 -4.29
N GLU A 449 81.59 -29.23 -5.35
CA GLU A 449 82.26 -30.24 -6.18
C GLU A 449 83.52 -29.69 -6.86
N LEU A 450 83.47 -28.46 -7.37
CA LEU A 450 84.63 -27.79 -7.97
C LEU A 450 85.74 -27.53 -6.94
N LEU A 451 85.40 -27.15 -5.71
CA LEU A 451 86.38 -26.97 -4.63
C LEU A 451 87.06 -28.29 -4.25
N ASP A 452 86.31 -29.39 -4.18
CA ASP A 452 86.87 -30.72 -3.94
C ASP A 452 87.79 -31.14 -5.09
N SER A 453 87.36 -30.95 -6.35
CA SER A 453 88.19 -31.21 -7.54
C SER A 453 89.48 -30.39 -7.56
N LEU A 454 89.40 -29.10 -7.16
CA LEU A 454 90.58 -28.23 -7.06
C LEU A 454 91.55 -28.70 -5.97
N LYS A 455 91.02 -29.19 -4.84
CA LYS A 455 91.82 -29.75 -3.75
C LYS A 455 92.54 -31.02 -4.18
N GLU A 456 91.88 -31.90 -4.93
CA GLU A 456 92.49 -33.09 -5.53
C GLU A 456 93.60 -32.71 -6.53
N ALA A 457 93.31 -31.80 -7.46
CA ALA A 457 94.29 -31.32 -8.44
C ALA A 457 95.51 -30.68 -7.77
N SER A 458 95.30 -29.87 -6.72
CA SER A 458 96.39 -29.29 -5.93
C SER A 458 97.24 -30.36 -5.24
N GLY A 459 96.60 -31.43 -4.74
CA GLY A 459 97.29 -32.62 -4.22
C GLY A 459 98.14 -33.33 -5.28
N HIS A 460 97.63 -33.46 -6.51
CA HIS A 460 98.39 -34.01 -7.64
C HIS A 460 99.61 -33.15 -7.99
N TYR A 461 99.47 -31.82 -8.06
CA TYR A 461 100.61 -30.93 -8.30
C TYR A 461 101.68 -31.06 -7.21
N ALA A 462 101.29 -31.11 -5.93
CA ALA A 462 102.24 -31.30 -4.83
C ALA A 462 102.96 -32.67 -4.86
N ASN A 463 102.32 -33.71 -5.42
CA ASN A 463 102.98 -34.99 -5.69
C ASN A 463 103.94 -34.89 -6.88
N LEU A 464 103.55 -34.19 -7.94
CA LEU A 464 104.37 -33.98 -9.14
C LEU A 464 105.64 -33.19 -8.82
N ASP A 465 105.53 -32.12 -8.03
CA ASP A 465 106.68 -31.33 -7.57
C ASP A 465 107.68 -32.17 -6.79
N ARG A 466 107.19 -33.05 -5.90
CA ARG A 466 108.04 -34.03 -5.19
C ARG A 466 108.73 -35.00 -6.15
N ALA A 467 108.02 -35.49 -7.15
CA ALA A 467 108.59 -36.38 -8.17
C ALA A 467 109.65 -35.67 -9.04
N PHE A 468 109.40 -34.42 -9.44
CA PHE A 468 110.37 -33.60 -10.17
C PHE A 468 111.63 -33.32 -9.36
N ALA A 469 111.49 -33.01 -8.05
CA ALA A 469 112.62 -32.84 -7.16
C ALA A 469 113.46 -34.13 -7.07
N ALA A 470 112.80 -35.28 -6.87
CA ALA A 470 113.47 -36.58 -6.84
C ALA A 470 114.20 -36.90 -8.15
N ALA A 471 113.56 -36.67 -9.31
CA ALA A 471 114.17 -36.90 -10.63
C ALA A 471 115.35 -35.94 -10.91
N LYS A 472 115.31 -34.72 -10.38
CA LYS A 472 116.40 -33.75 -10.45
C LYS A 472 117.62 -34.24 -9.64
N ASP A 473 117.39 -34.70 -8.41
CA ASP A 473 118.44 -35.28 -7.56
C ASP A 473 119.05 -36.53 -8.20
N GLU A 474 118.22 -37.40 -8.79
CA GLU A 474 118.67 -38.58 -9.55
C GLU A 474 119.52 -38.18 -10.77
N SER A 475 119.07 -37.19 -11.56
CA SER A 475 119.83 -36.67 -12.70
C SER A 475 121.17 -36.06 -12.28
N GLN A 476 121.23 -35.41 -11.12
CA GLN A 476 122.48 -34.89 -10.56
C GLN A 476 123.43 -36.03 -10.17
N SER A 477 122.92 -37.05 -9.47
CA SER A 477 123.69 -38.25 -9.13
C SER A 477 124.25 -38.95 -10.37
N LEU A 478 123.44 -39.11 -11.42
CA LEU A 478 123.88 -39.71 -12.69
C LEU A 478 124.97 -38.88 -13.38
N ARG A 479 124.91 -37.54 -13.31
CA ARG A 479 125.97 -36.68 -13.85
C ARG A 479 127.30 -36.84 -13.10
N GLU A 480 127.26 -36.94 -11.77
CA GLU A 480 128.46 -37.19 -10.95
C GLU A 480 129.06 -38.56 -11.25
N GLN A 481 128.23 -39.59 -11.42
CA GLN A 481 128.66 -40.92 -11.85
C GLN A 481 129.30 -40.89 -13.24
N LEU A 482 128.70 -40.16 -14.20
CA LEU A 482 129.22 -40.00 -15.55
C LEU A 482 130.58 -39.29 -15.56
N ALA A 483 130.74 -38.20 -14.80
CA ALA A 483 132.01 -37.49 -14.67
C ALA A 483 133.11 -38.42 -14.13
N THR A 484 132.79 -39.21 -13.09
CA THR A 484 133.72 -40.21 -12.53
C THR A 484 134.10 -41.27 -13.57
N ALA A 485 133.16 -41.70 -14.42
CA ALA A 485 133.44 -42.65 -15.49
C ALA A 485 134.30 -42.04 -16.62
N GLN A 486 134.08 -40.77 -16.96
CA GLN A 486 134.89 -40.03 -17.93
C GLN A 486 136.34 -39.87 -17.45
N ASP A 487 136.56 -39.55 -16.17
CA ASP A 487 137.90 -39.46 -15.58
C ASP A 487 138.63 -40.81 -15.65
N LYS A 488 137.95 -41.91 -15.34
CA LYS A 488 138.50 -43.27 -15.51
C LYS A 488 138.82 -43.60 -16.97
N ALA A 489 137.97 -43.20 -17.91
CA ALA A 489 138.22 -43.42 -19.33
C ALA A 489 139.43 -42.62 -19.81
N SER A 490 139.58 -41.37 -19.36
CA SER A 490 140.75 -40.54 -19.63
C SER A 490 142.03 -41.19 -19.12
N ASP A 491 142.04 -41.68 -17.87
CA ASP A 491 143.19 -42.41 -17.30
C ASP A 491 143.56 -43.66 -18.13
N LEU A 492 142.55 -44.41 -18.60
CA LEU A 492 142.75 -45.56 -19.48
C LEU A 492 143.33 -45.15 -20.85
N TYR A 493 142.86 -44.06 -21.45
CA TYR A 493 143.42 -43.54 -22.70
C TYR A 493 144.91 -43.17 -22.54
N THR A 494 145.29 -42.48 -21.46
CA THR A 494 146.71 -42.17 -21.19
C THR A 494 147.57 -43.43 -21.07
N LYS A 495 147.03 -44.51 -20.48
CA LYS A 495 147.70 -45.81 -20.40
C LYS A 495 147.86 -46.49 -21.76
N ILE A 496 146.84 -46.41 -22.62
CA ILE A 496 146.89 -46.97 -23.98
C ILE A 496 147.97 -46.27 -24.82
N ASP A 497 148.05 -44.94 -24.76
CA ASP A 497 149.08 -44.18 -25.48
C ASP A 497 150.50 -44.54 -25.01
N ALA A 498 150.70 -44.70 -23.70
CA ALA A 498 151.97 -45.14 -23.14
C ALA A 498 152.37 -46.55 -23.63
N LEU A 499 151.41 -47.48 -23.74
CA LEU A 499 151.63 -48.81 -24.30
C LEU A 499 151.91 -48.78 -25.80
N GLY A 500 151.26 -47.89 -26.55
CA GLY A 500 151.49 -47.68 -27.98
C GLY A 500 152.93 -47.25 -28.28
N ALA A 501 153.45 -46.29 -27.51
CA ALA A 501 154.83 -45.83 -27.64
C ALA A 501 155.85 -46.94 -27.34
N ALA A 502 155.59 -47.80 -26.34
CA ALA A 502 156.44 -48.95 -26.04
C ALA A 502 156.47 -49.97 -27.20
N ASN A 503 155.33 -50.22 -27.85
CA ASN A 503 155.21 -51.18 -28.94
C ASN A 503 155.92 -50.71 -30.24
N GLU A 504 155.87 -49.41 -30.57
CA GLU A 504 156.64 -48.86 -31.69
C GLU A 504 158.15 -49.04 -31.50
N THR A 505 158.63 -48.84 -30.26
CA THR A 505 160.04 -48.97 -29.91
C THR A 505 160.53 -50.41 -30.14
N LEU A 506 159.76 -51.41 -29.68
CA LEU A 506 160.04 -52.84 -29.91
C LEU A 506 159.99 -53.22 -31.41
N GLY A 507 159.04 -52.65 -32.17
CA GLY A 507 158.92 -52.89 -33.61
C GLY A 507 160.06 -52.33 -34.46
N ALA A 508 160.77 -51.31 -33.97
CA ALA A 508 161.97 -50.77 -34.61
C ALA A 508 163.18 -51.71 -34.44
N GLU A 509 163.37 -52.26 -33.23
CA GLU A 509 164.47 -53.19 -32.93
C GLU A 509 164.38 -54.51 -33.74
N ALA A 510 163.17 -55.06 -33.88
CA ALA A 510 162.94 -56.29 -34.64
C ALA A 510 163.28 -56.16 -36.14
N ARG A 511 162.96 -55.00 -36.75
CA ARG A 511 163.27 -54.73 -38.18
C ARG A 511 164.77 -54.65 -38.44
N GLN A 512 165.52 -54.07 -37.50
CA GLN A 512 166.97 -53.98 -37.58
C GLN A 512 167.63 -55.38 -37.55
N ARG A 513 167.08 -56.29 -36.73
CA ARG A 513 167.55 -57.69 -36.63
C ARG A 513 167.31 -58.50 -37.91
N LEU A 514 166.15 -58.31 -38.54
CA LEU A 514 165.76 -59.04 -39.75
C LEU A 514 166.60 -58.64 -40.98
N ALA A 515 167.02 -57.37 -41.05
CA ALA A 515 167.89 -56.88 -42.11
C ALA A 515 169.29 -57.50 -42.06
N ALA A 516 169.85 -57.72 -40.86
CA ALA A 516 171.14 -58.37 -40.68
C ALA A 516 171.13 -59.83 -41.18
N LEU A 517 170.10 -60.60 -40.82
CA LEU A 517 169.95 -62.01 -41.21
C LEU A 517 169.82 -62.22 -42.73
N ARG A 518 169.17 -61.29 -43.45
CA ARG A 518 169.06 -61.35 -44.92
C ARG A 518 170.41 -61.22 -45.63
N SER A 519 171.33 -60.45 -45.07
CA SER A 519 172.67 -60.25 -45.62
C SER A 519 173.52 -61.54 -45.54
N GLU A 520 173.38 -62.29 -44.44
CA GLU A 520 174.09 -63.57 -44.26
C GLU A 520 173.61 -64.64 -45.25
N LEU A 521 172.29 -64.73 -45.49
CA LEU A 521 171.69 -65.71 -46.39
C LEU A 521 172.17 -65.56 -47.85
N ALA A 522 172.25 -64.32 -48.35
CA ALA A 522 172.72 -64.04 -49.70
C ALA A 522 174.17 -64.50 -49.94
N THR A 523 174.99 -64.48 -48.89
CA THR A 523 176.40 -64.89 -48.96
C THR A 523 176.54 -66.41 -49.09
N ALA A 524 175.62 -67.17 -48.46
CA ALA A 524 175.60 -68.63 -48.52
C ALA A 524 175.14 -69.17 -49.89
N GLU A 525 174.17 -68.50 -50.54
CA GLU A 525 173.68 -68.89 -51.86
C GLU A 525 174.75 -68.78 -52.95
N ALA A 526 175.62 -67.78 -52.86
CA ALA A 526 176.76 -67.59 -53.77
C ALA A 526 177.76 -68.77 -53.71
N ALA A 527 177.96 -69.38 -52.54
CA ALA A 527 178.84 -70.53 -52.38
C ALA A 527 178.25 -71.82 -52.99
N LEU A 528 176.93 -71.99 -52.93
CA LEU A 528 176.24 -73.18 -53.44
C LEU A 528 176.25 -73.25 -54.98
N ALA A 529 176.16 -72.09 -55.65
CA ALA A 529 176.19 -72.01 -57.11
C ALA A 529 177.53 -72.48 -57.72
N VAL A 530 178.65 -72.16 -57.04
CA VAL A 530 179.99 -72.58 -57.46
C VAL A 530 180.18 -74.11 -57.36
N ALA A 531 179.56 -74.76 -56.37
CA ALA A 531 179.61 -76.21 -56.21
C ALA A 531 178.86 -76.95 -57.35
N ARG A 532 177.74 -76.39 -57.83
CA ARG A 532 176.97 -76.98 -58.94
C ARG A 532 177.72 -76.95 -60.27
N GLN A 533 178.52 -75.92 -60.53
CA GLN A 533 179.40 -75.86 -61.72
C GLN A 533 180.47 -76.96 -61.76
N ARG A 534 180.88 -77.51 -60.61
CA ARG A 534 181.90 -78.57 -60.56
C ARG A 534 181.36 -79.96 -60.83
N ILE A 535 180.10 -80.24 -60.48
CA ILE A 535 179.51 -81.59 -60.62
C ILE A 535 179.16 -81.88 -62.08
N LEU A 536 178.62 -80.90 -62.81
CA LEU A 536 178.25 -81.06 -64.22
C LEU A 536 179.46 -81.26 -65.15
N ALA A 537 180.65 -80.82 -64.75
CA ALA A 537 181.90 -81.02 -65.50
C ALA A 537 182.41 -82.47 -65.45
N ILE A 538 181.85 -83.34 -64.59
CA ILE A 538 182.33 -84.72 -64.37
C ILE A 538 181.49 -85.77 -65.12
N GLU A 539 180.20 -85.52 -65.38
CA GLU A 539 179.27 -86.56 -65.85
C GLU A 539 179.29 -86.83 -67.37
N SER A 540 179.92 -86.00 -68.20
CA SER A 540 179.80 -86.09 -69.67
C SER A 540 180.96 -86.80 -70.41
N SER A 541 181.78 -87.62 -69.76
CA SER A 541 182.83 -88.39 -70.46
C SER A 541 182.94 -89.86 -70.06
N ARG A 542 182.70 -90.76 -71.04
CA ARG A 542 183.31 -92.10 -71.08
C ARG A 542 183.76 -92.49 -72.49
N THR A 543 185.01 -92.11 -72.80
CA THR A 543 185.98 -92.82 -73.64
C THR A 543 187.38 -92.39 -73.20
N TRP A 544 188.28 -93.19 -72.62
CA TRP A 544 188.30 -94.58 -72.12
C TRP A 544 189.38 -94.63 -71.00
N ARG A 545 189.40 -95.65 -70.13
CA ARG A 545 190.62 -96.10 -69.39
C ARG A 545 191.17 -95.22 -68.24
N TRP A 546 191.82 -95.95 -67.29
CA TRP A 546 192.95 -95.60 -66.40
C TRP A 546 192.73 -94.40 -65.44
N THR A 547 193.00 -94.45 -64.13
CA THR A 547 193.76 -95.39 -63.28
C THR A 547 193.45 -95.06 -61.83
N ARG A 548 193.54 -96.09 -60.97
CA ARG A 548 194.11 -96.09 -59.60
C ARG A 548 193.82 -94.88 -58.70
N SER A 549 193.01 -95.03 -57.65
CA SER A 549 193.36 -95.68 -56.36
C SER A 549 194.41 -94.92 -55.54
N LEU A 550 194.13 -94.87 -54.22
CA LEU A 550 195.03 -94.62 -53.07
C LEU A 550 195.09 -93.13 -52.66
N ARG A 551 194.49 -92.73 -51.52
CA ARG A 551 194.90 -92.92 -50.09
C ARG A 551 195.68 -91.68 -49.57
N TRP A 552 195.49 -91.44 -48.26
CA TRP A 552 196.14 -90.45 -47.34
C TRP A 552 195.59 -89.03 -47.39
N GLY A 553 195.41 -88.28 -46.29
CA GLY A 553 195.70 -88.41 -44.84
C GLY A 553 194.70 -87.49 -44.08
N GLY A 554 194.69 -87.23 -42.77
CA GLY A 554 195.57 -87.40 -41.62
C GLY A 554 195.23 -86.25 -40.64
N SER A 555 195.08 -86.56 -39.34
CA SER A 555 195.01 -85.66 -38.14
C SER A 555 193.92 -84.58 -38.01
#